data_AF-A0A852CM85-F1
#
_entry.id   AF-A0A852CM85-F1
#
_cell.length_a   1.000
_cell.length_b   1.000
_cell.length_c   1.000
_cell.angle_alpha   90.00
_cell.angle_beta   90.00
_cell.angle_gamma   90.00
#
_symmetry.space_group_name_H-M   'P 1'
#
loop_
_entity.id
_entity.type
_entity.pdbx_description
1 polymer ?
#
loop_
_entity_poly.entity_id
_entity_poly.type
_entity_poly.pdbx_seq_one_letter_code
_entity_poly.pdbx_strand_id
1 'polypeptide(L)' 'QVRGLCGTYNWDQQDEFTTPAGDVELGIVAFANKFRVPGTCPAPDPVPLNSCDAFAGHRELVEAACAILLGATFQ' A
#
# COMPACT_ATOMS: atom_id res chain seq x y z
N GLN A 1 4.66 20.15 10.89
CA GLN A 1 3.76 19.24 10.16
C GLN A 1 4.61 18.17 9.51
N VAL A 2 4.23 16.90 9.62
CA VAL A 2 4.98 15.78 9.01
C VAL A 2 4.41 15.46 7.63
N ARG A 3 5.25 14.91 6.74
CA ARG A 3 4.85 14.36 5.44
C ARG A 3 5.77 13.18 5.14
N GLY A 4 5.18 12.05 4.81
CA GLY A 4 5.90 10.80 4.58
C GLY A 4 4.98 9.76 4.00
N LEU A 5 5.49 8.55 3.76
CA LEU A 5 4.66 7.41 3.36
C LEU A 5 3.58 7.06 4.41
N CYS A 6 3.72 7.53 5.65
CA CYS A 6 2.73 7.39 6.72
C CYS A 6 1.77 8.60 6.84
N GLY A 7 1.73 9.48 5.84
CA GLY A 7 0.79 10.61 5.79
C GLY A 7 1.24 11.87 6.52
N THR A 8 0.24 12.66 6.93
CA THR A 8 0.38 14.06 7.39
C THR A 8 0.20 14.25 8.91
N TYR A 9 -0.33 13.23 9.59
CA TYR A 9 -0.64 13.22 11.03
C TYR A 9 -1.51 14.40 11.50
N ASN A 10 -2.57 14.70 10.76
CA ASN A 10 -3.49 15.81 11.05
C ASN A 10 -4.95 15.37 11.28
N TRP A 11 -5.21 14.06 11.40
CA TRP A 11 -6.55 13.46 11.53
C TRP A 11 -7.46 13.58 10.29
N ASP A 12 -6.93 14.03 9.15
CA ASP A 12 -7.65 14.02 7.88
C ASP A 12 -7.12 12.90 7.00
N GLN A 13 -7.95 11.86 6.78
CA GLN A 13 -7.54 10.75 5.93
C GLN A 13 -7.54 11.10 4.44
N GLN A 14 -8.20 12.19 4.05
CA GLN A 14 -8.33 12.57 2.65
C GLN A 14 -7.03 13.16 2.09
N ASP A 15 -6.09 13.55 2.95
CA ASP A 15 -4.83 14.19 2.57
C ASP A 15 -3.58 13.33 2.84
N GLU A 16 -3.74 12.06 3.22
CA GLU A 16 -2.61 11.20 3.58
C GLU A 16 -1.65 10.97 2.40
N PHE A 17 -2.14 11.15 1.16
CA PHE A 17 -1.31 11.11 -0.04
C PHE A 17 -0.69 12.48 -0.41
N THR A 18 -0.51 13.36 0.58
CA THR A 18 0.23 14.62 0.42
C THR A 18 1.71 14.36 0.14
N THR A 19 2.20 14.85 -0.99
CA THR A 19 3.60 14.69 -1.41
C THR A 19 4.53 15.66 -0.65
N PRO A 20 5.87 15.52 -0.79
CA PRO A 20 6.80 16.52 -0.25
C PRO A 20 6.55 17.94 -0.79
N ALA A 21 6.07 18.08 -2.02
CA ALA A 21 5.75 19.36 -2.64
C ALA A 21 4.42 19.98 -2.15
N GLY A 22 3.59 19.19 -1.46
CA GLY A 22 2.35 19.65 -0.83
C GLY A 22 1.09 19.52 -1.69
N ASP A 23 1.19 18.99 -2.91
CA ASP A 23 0.05 18.47 -3.68
C ASP A 23 -0.43 17.12 -3.10
N VAL A 24 -1.68 16.75 -3.38
CA VAL A 24 -2.27 15.46 -3.00
C VAL A 24 -2.41 14.58 -4.24
N GLU A 25 -1.84 13.38 -4.19
CA GLU A 25 -1.95 12.39 -5.26
C GLU A 25 -3.19 11.49 -5.08
N LEU A 26 -3.74 10.97 -6.18
CA LEU A 26 -4.95 10.11 -6.14
C LEU A 26 -4.62 8.62 -6.10
N GLY A 27 -3.39 8.23 -6.45
CA GLY A 27 -2.98 6.85 -6.60
C GLY A 27 -1.77 6.49 -5.74
N ILE A 28 -1.80 5.30 -5.13
CA ILE A 28 -0.75 4.79 -4.25
C ILE A 28 0.62 4.81 -4.94
N VAL A 29 0.69 4.38 -6.21
CA VAL A 29 1.96 4.34 -6.95
C VAL A 29 2.48 5.75 -7.27
N ALA A 30 1.59 6.68 -7.65
CA ALA A 30 1.98 8.07 -7.91
C ALA A 30 2.49 8.76 -6.64
N PHE A 31 1.77 8.58 -5.53
CA PHE A 31 2.16 9.04 -4.20
C PHE A 31 3.52 8.48 -3.76
N ALA A 32 3.68 7.16 -3.73
CA ALA A 32 4.91 6.51 -3.26
C ALA A 32 6.13 6.92 -4.11
N ASN A 33 5.95 7.13 -5.41
CA ASN A 33 7.01 7.62 -6.30
C ASN A 33 7.55 8.99 -5.91
N LYS A 34 6.73 9.89 -5.35
CA LYS A 34 7.17 11.23 -4.92
C LYS A 34 8.11 11.20 -3.71
N PHE A 35 8.16 10.08 -2.99
CA PHE A 35 9.06 9.86 -1.86
C PHE A 35 10.30 9.02 -2.22
N ARG A 36 10.47 8.66 -3.50
CA ARG A 36 11.62 7.88 -3.95
C ARG A 36 12.91 8.69 -3.83
N VAL A 37 13.95 8.10 -3.24
CA VAL A 37 15.29 8.67 -3.24
C VAL A 37 15.85 8.63 -4.69
N PRO A 38 16.27 9.76 -5.27
CA PRO A 38 16.81 9.78 -6.62
C PRO A 38 18.07 8.93 -6.76
N GLY A 39 18.19 8.20 -7.88
CA GLY A 39 19.40 7.45 -8.24
C GLY A 39 19.58 6.10 -7.55
N THR A 40 18.69 5.70 -6.63
CA THR A 40 18.83 4.44 -5.87
C THR A 40 17.83 3.35 -6.26
N CYS A 41 16.67 3.70 -6.84
CA CYS A 41 15.59 2.74 -7.10
C CYS A 41 14.91 2.98 -8.47
N PRO A 42 14.53 1.92 -9.21
CA PRO A 42 13.63 2.04 -10.36
C PRO A 42 12.26 2.56 -9.94
N ALA A 43 11.49 3.07 -10.89
CA ALA A 43 10.09 3.40 -10.64
C ALA A 43 9.31 2.11 -10.29
N PRO A 44 8.43 2.11 -9.28
CA PRO A 44 7.50 1.03 -9.02
C PRO A 44 6.57 0.83 -10.22
N ASP A 45 6.19 -0.42 -10.45
CA ASP A 45 5.20 -0.76 -11.46
C ASP A 45 3.86 -0.10 -11.15
N PRO A 46 3.13 0.39 -12.18
CA PRO A 46 1.85 1.07 -11.99
C PRO A 46 0.73 0.14 -11.53
N VAL A 47 0.88 -1.17 -11.70
CA VAL A 47 -0.10 -2.18 -11.31
C VAL A 47 0.53 -3.12 -10.28
N PRO A 48 0.02 -3.17 -9.04
CA PRO A 48 0.47 -4.15 -8.06
C PRO A 48 0.21 -5.57 -8.56
N LEU A 49 1.18 -6.47 -8.38
CA LEU A 49 1.00 -7.89 -8.68
C LEU A 49 -0.10 -8.48 -7.79
N ASN A 50 -1.09 -9.16 -8.39
CA ASN A 50 -1.98 -10.02 -7.63
C ASN A 50 -1.29 -11.36 -7.34
N SER A 51 -0.75 -11.50 -6.13
CA SER A 51 -0.04 -12.72 -5.71
C SER A 51 -0.92 -13.98 -5.73
N CYS A 52 -2.23 -13.86 -5.51
CA CYS A 52 -3.15 -15.00 -5.56
C CYS A 52 -3.34 -15.54 -6.98
N ASP A 53 -3.23 -14.68 -7.98
CA ASP A 53 -3.30 -15.08 -9.40
C ASP A 53 -1.95 -15.59 -9.88
N ALA A 54 -0.86 -14.90 -9.51
CA ALA A 54 0.51 -15.27 -9.88
C ALA A 54 0.94 -16.63 -9.29
N PHE A 55 0.40 -17.01 -8.13
CA PHE A 55 0.70 -18.25 -7.43
C PHE A 55 -0.56 -19.08 -7.13
N ALA A 56 -1.41 -19.26 -8.14
CA ALA A 56 -2.71 -19.93 -8.00
C ALA A 56 -2.66 -21.30 -7.27
N GLY A 57 -1.57 -22.06 -7.39
CA GLY A 57 -1.39 -23.34 -6.70
C GLY A 57 -1.34 -23.26 -5.17
N HIS A 58 -1.11 -22.07 -4.58
CA HIS A 58 -1.11 -21.86 -3.13
C HIS A 58 -2.42 -21.26 -2.61
N ARG A 59 -3.37 -20.96 -3.50
CA ARG A 59 -4.56 -20.18 -3.15
C ARG A 59 -5.39 -20.82 -2.05
N GLU A 60 -5.72 -22.10 -2.19
CA GLU A 60 -6.54 -22.84 -1.21
C GLU A 60 -5.88 -22.88 0.17
N LEU A 61 -4.56 -23.14 0.21
CA LEU A 61 -3.78 -23.16 1.44
C LEU A 61 -3.81 -21.80 2.16
N VAL A 62 -3.59 -20.71 1.42
CA VAL A 62 -3.56 -19.36 1.98
C VAL A 62 -4.95 -18.91 2.42
N GLU A 63 -5.99 -19.18 1.62
CA GLU A 63 -7.37 -18.85 1.98
C GLU A 63 -7.79 -19.59 3.27
N ALA A 64 -7.46 -20.88 3.40
CA ALA A 64 -7.73 -21.65 4.61
C ALA A 64 -7.00 -21.09 5.84
N ALA A 65 -5.74 -20.69 5.69
CA ALA A 65 -4.96 -20.10 6.78
C ALA A 65 -5.52 -18.73 7.20
N CYS A 66 -5.85 -17.86 6.24
CA CYS A 66 -6.38 -16.53 6.52
C CYS A 66 -7.81 -16.56 7.08
N ALA A 67 -8.62 -17.57 6.73
CA ALA A 67 -9.99 -17.72 7.24
C ALA A 67 -10.06 -17.84 8.77
N ILE A 68 -8.96 -18.25 9.44
CA ILE A 68 -8.87 -18.28 10.90
C ILE A 68 -9.14 -16.90 11.51
N LEU A 69 -8.68 -15.82 10.85
CA LEU A 69 -8.89 -14.44 11.32
C LEU A 69 -10.38 -14.04 11.36
N LEU A 70 -11.23 -14.74 10.61
CA LEU A 70 -12.68 -14.52 10.56
C LEU A 70 -13.46 -15.54 11.43
N GLY A 71 -12.74 -16.51 12.00
CA GLY A 71 -13.31 -17.58 12.79
C GLY A 71 -13.53 -17.22 14.26
N ALA A 72 -14.11 -18.16 15.00
CA ALA A 72 -14.47 -17.99 16.41
C ALA A 72 -13.31 -17.64 17.34
N THR A 73 -12.06 -17.89 16.95
CA THR A 73 -10.88 -17.50 17.74
C THR A 73 -10.74 -15.99 17.88
N PHE A 74 -11.24 -15.22 16.89
CA PHE A 74 -11.12 -13.77 16.82
C PHE A 74 -12.49 -13.05 16.90
N GLN A 75 -13.53 -13.74 17.37
CA GLN A 75 -14.85 -13.18 17.70
C GLN A 75 -15.01 -13.05 19.21
#